data_AF-A0A452XEH3-F1
#
_entry.id   AF-A0A452XEH3-F1
#
_cell.length_a   1.000
_cell.length_b   1.000
_cell.length_c   1.000
_cell.angle_alpha   90.00
_cell.angle_beta   90.00
_cell.angle_gamma   90.00
#
_symmetry.space_group_name_H-M   'P 1'
#
loop_
_entity.id
_entity.type
_entity.pdbx_description
1 polymer ?
#
loop_
_entity_poly.entity_id
_entity_poly.type
_entity_poly.pdbx_seq_one_letter_code
_entity_poly.pdbx_strand_id
1 'polypeptide(L)' 'MEHLQDGHYVRLRSRVHGTYLHADEDGHGVSLHHRRDSMNAAWAVHLYHQGNADALAQHMLLYSAAY' A
#
# COMPACT_ATOMS: atom_id res chain seq x y z
N MET A 1 -5.19 18.01 -2.19
CA MET A 1 -4.50 16.71 -2.33
C MET A 1 -3.88 16.42 -0.98
N GLU A 2 -4.25 15.32 -0.35
CA GLU A 2 -3.62 14.85 0.89
C GLU A 2 -2.26 14.23 0.55
N HIS A 3 -1.19 14.71 1.18
CA HIS A 3 0.16 14.19 0.95
C HIS A 3 0.35 12.93 1.79
N LEU A 4 0.69 11.82 1.13
CA LEU A 4 1.06 10.58 1.79
C LEU A 4 2.43 10.77 2.43
N GLN A 5 2.52 10.56 3.74
CA GLN A 5 3.77 10.63 4.47
C GLN A 5 4.36 9.23 4.62
N ASP A 6 5.68 9.15 4.74
CA ASP A 6 6.35 7.90 5.10
C ASP A 6 5.81 7.37 6.44
N GLY A 7 5.54 6.08 6.52
CA GLY A 7 4.95 5.41 7.69
C GLY A 7 3.42 5.56 7.83
N HIS A 8 2.72 6.27 6.95
CA HIS A 8 1.26 6.32 6.99
C HIS A 8 0.62 5.00 6.57
N TYR A 9 -0.50 4.65 7.21
CA TYR A 9 -1.30 3.50 6.82
C TYR A 9 -2.44 3.90 5.88
N VAL A 10 -2.55 3.19 4.77
CA VAL A 10 -3.58 3.40 3.75
C VAL A 10 -4.33 2.12 3.42
N ARG A 11 -5.50 2.26 2.79
CA ARG A 11 -6.22 1.15 2.16
C ARG A 11 -6.48 1.50 0.70
N LEU A 12 -6.11 0.61 -0.21
CA LEU A 12 -6.25 0.83 -1.64
C LEU A 12 -7.55 0.22 -2.13
N ARG A 13 -8.44 1.05 -2.68
CA ARG A 13 -9.72 0.60 -3.23
C ARG A 13 -9.64 0.51 -4.75
N SER A 14 -9.91 -0.66 -5.31
CA SER A 14 -10.20 -0.81 -6.72
C SER A 14 -11.55 -0.16 -7.03
N ARG A 15 -11.55 0.91 -7.84
CA ARG A 15 -12.78 1.60 -8.22
C ARG A 15 -13.66 0.76 -9.15
N VAL A 16 -13.05 -0.07 -9.98
CA VAL A 16 -13.76 -0.93 -10.95
C VAL A 16 -14.52 -2.05 -10.24
N HIS A 17 -13.90 -2.66 -9.24
CA HIS A 17 -14.48 -3.82 -8.54
C HIS A 17 -15.14 -3.47 -7.20
N GLY A 18 -14.94 -2.24 -6.70
CA GLY A 18 -15.41 -1.84 -5.38
C GLY A 18 -14.73 -2.58 -4.22
N THR A 19 -13.64 -3.31 -4.49
CA THR A 19 -12.87 -4.12 -3.54
C THR A 19 -11.63 -3.39 -3.06
N TYR A 20 -10.98 -3.97 -2.05
CA TYR A 20 -9.75 -3.47 -1.44
C TYR A 20 -8.60 -4.42 -1.71
N LEU A 21 -7.40 -3.87 -1.89
CA LEU A 21 -6.17 -4.65 -1.99
C LEU A 21 -5.84 -5.26 -0.63
N HIS A 22 -5.73 -6.58 -0.58
CA HIS A 22 -5.37 -7.35 0.60
C HIS A 22 -4.02 -8.01 0.40
N ALA A 23 -3.19 -8.02 1.45
CA ALA A 23 -2.10 -8.97 1.54
C ALA A 23 -2.68 -10.37 1.76
N ASP A 24 -2.19 -11.35 1.01
CA ASP A 24 -2.63 -12.72 1.17
C ASP A 24 -2.16 -13.29 2.53
N GLU A 25 -2.87 -14.28 3.03
CA GLU A 25 -2.59 -14.88 4.35
C GLU A 25 -1.23 -15.57 4.42
N ASP A 26 -0.65 -15.91 3.27
CA ASP A 26 0.70 -16.46 3.16
C ASP A 26 1.79 -15.38 3.28
N GLY A 27 1.44 -14.09 3.22
CA GLY A 27 2.38 -12.96 3.27
C GLY A 27 3.18 -12.74 1.98
N HIS A 28 2.91 -13.48 0.90
CA HIS A 28 3.68 -13.42 -0.35
C HIS A 28 2.86 -12.85 -1.52
N GLY A 29 1.54 -12.98 -1.48
CA GLY A 29 0.64 -12.53 -2.54
C GLY A 29 -0.17 -11.28 -2.20
N VAL A 30 -0.88 -10.79 -3.21
CA VAL A 30 -1.92 -9.76 -3.06
C VAL A 30 -3.17 -10.15 -3.83
N SER A 31 -4.32 -9.94 -3.21
CA SER A 31 -5.63 -10.22 -3.80
C SER A 31 -6.61 -9.08 -3.56
N LEU A 32 -7.76 -9.14 -4.24
CA LEU A 32 -8.83 -8.15 -4.09
C LEU A 32 -9.97 -8.73 -3.27
N HIS A 33 -10.33 -8.06 -2.17
CA HIS A 33 -11.40 -8.51 -1.28
C HIS A 33 -12.39 -7.40 -0.95
N HIS A 34 -13.66 -7.74 -0.71
CA HIS A 34 -14.72 -6.78 -0.39
C HIS A 34 -14.60 -6.15 1.01
N ARG A 35 -13.81 -6.76 1.91
CA ARG A 35 -13.79 -6.40 3.33
C ARG A 35 -12.79 -5.28 3.56
N ARG A 36 -13.26 -4.14 4.06
CA ARG A 36 -12.41 -2.97 4.36
C ARG A 36 -11.71 -3.10 5.71
N ASP A 37 -12.36 -3.75 6.65
CA ASP A 37 -12.05 -3.80 8.08
C ASP A 37 -11.00 -4.85 8.46
N SER A 38 -10.42 -5.55 7.49
CA SER A 38 -9.29 -6.45 7.71
C SER A 38 -7.97 -5.69 7.89
N MET A 39 -7.05 -6.22 8.70
CA MET A 39 -5.66 -5.75 8.76
C MET A 39 -4.91 -6.01 7.45
N ASN A 40 -5.26 -7.10 6.74
CA ASN A 40 -4.69 -7.41 5.44
C ASN A 40 -4.98 -6.33 4.39
N ALA A 41 -6.02 -5.52 4.61
CA ALA A 41 -6.36 -4.40 3.73
C ALA A 41 -5.49 -3.16 3.97
N ALA A 42 -4.71 -3.12 5.06
CA ALA A 42 -3.92 -1.98 5.48
C ALA A 42 -2.47 -2.10 5.00
N TRP A 43 -1.95 -0.99 4.49
CA TRP A 43 -0.63 -0.90 3.88
C TRP A 43 0.13 0.28 4.46
N ALA A 44 1.34 0.03 4.97
CA ALA A 44 2.26 1.09 5.35
C ALA A 44 2.93 1.67 4.11
N VAL A 45 2.80 2.98 3.93
CA VAL A 45 3.48 3.74 2.88
C VAL A 45 4.94 3.86 3.27
N HIS A 46 5.83 3.45 2.37
CA HIS A 46 7.25 3.76 2.49
C HIS A 46 7.73 4.56 1.29
N LEU A 47 8.31 5.74 1.54
CA LEU A 47 8.83 6.61 0.51
C LEU A 47 10.33 6.37 0.35
N TYR A 48 10.71 5.70 -0.73
CA TYR A 48 12.11 5.41 -1.03
C TYR A 48 12.70 6.49 -1.95
N HIS A 49 13.77 7.13 -1.46
CA HIS A 49 14.54 8.13 -2.20
C HIS A 49 15.86 7.51 -2.63
N GLN A 50 16.01 7.22 -3.93
CA GLN A 50 17.29 6.76 -4.44
C GLN A 50 18.27 7.92 -4.43
N GLY A 51 19.25 7.88 -3.52
CA GLY A 51 20.11 9.00 -3.13
C GLY A 51 21.09 9.54 -4.18
N ASN A 52 20.81 9.46 -5.48
CA ASN A 52 21.64 10.13 -6.48
C ASN A 52 20.84 10.57 -7.73
N ALA A 53 20.79 11.90 -7.89
CA ALA A 53 20.72 12.66 -9.13
C ALA A 53 19.44 12.76 -9.98
N ASP A 54 18.33 12.08 -9.69
CA ASP A 54 17.05 12.40 -10.35
C ASP A 54 15.91 12.52 -9.34
N ALA A 55 15.52 13.77 -9.05
CA ALA A 55 14.37 14.14 -8.22
C ALA A 55 13.02 13.60 -8.75
N LEU A 56 13.04 12.81 -9.83
CA LEU A 56 11.88 12.22 -10.49
C LEU A 56 11.65 10.75 -10.12
N ALA A 57 12.64 10.06 -9.53
CA ALA A 57 12.54 8.64 -9.20
C ALA A 57 12.16 8.39 -7.73
N GLN A 58 11.11 9.07 -7.25
CA GLN A 58 10.54 8.77 -5.94
C GLN A 58 9.66 7.52 -6.08
N HIS A 59 10.08 6.41 -5.47
CA HIS A 59 9.31 5.18 -5.46
C HIS A 59 8.51 5.11 -4.16
N MET A 60 7.22 4.82 -4.27
CA MET A 60 6.39 4.50 -3.12
C MET A 60 6.25 2.99 -3.03
N LEU A 61 6.72 2.42 -1.93
CA LEU A 61 6.52 1.04 -1.56
C LEU A 61 5.35 0.94 -0.60
N LEU A 62 4.68 -0.22 -0.63
CA LEU A 62 3.57 -0.54 0.26
C LEU A 62 3.91 -1.85 0.97
N TYR A 63 4.07 -1.76 2.28
CA TYR A 63 4.29 -2.94 3.13
C TYR A 63 2.98 -3.37 3.77
N SER A 64 2.74 -4.67 3.85
CA SER A 64 1.58 -5.19 4.57
C SER A 64 1.64 -4.73 6.02
N ALA A 65 0.52 -4.30 6.59
CA ALA A 65 0.44 -4.01 8.03
C ALA A 65 0.18 -5.28 8.87
N ALA A 66 -0.01 -6.44 8.23
CA ALA A 66 -0.32 -7.69 8.89
C ALA A 66 0.93 -8.55 9.20
N TYR A 67 2.08 -8.27 8.58
CA TYR A 67 3.32 -9.06 8.68
C TYR A 67 4.55 -8.16 8.77
#